data_AF-A0A1G0CJN6-F1
#
_entry.id   AF-A0A1G0CJN6-F1
#
_cell.length_a   1.000
_cell.length_b   1.000
_cell.length_c   1.000
_cell.angle_alpha   90.00
_cell.angle_beta   90.00
_cell.angle_gamma   90.00
#
_symmetry.space_group_name_H-M   'P 1'
#
loop_
_entity.id
_entity.type
_entity.pdbx_description
1 polymer ?
#
loop_
_entity_poly.entity_id
_entity_poly.type
_entity_poly.pdbx_seq_one_letter_code
_entity_poly.pdbx_strand_id
1 'polypeptide(L)'
;MFGLFKKGDPIDDFWKWFAENEKTFHNFQNNPNKYLNELLVKSKKIEDGLVIELEPLKEGYLTMTVSADGIIDLFPLVQQIVDKAPPINGWKICAFRQRMPAEKVKQLVLTVQNLELTLCNMRFSPVVTDGSLDIVIYVAGITEENQNQVAYGGLMLVDNILGEYDCATKVRNYYFYNMPPDADTIPELLPLLKLAEYIDNSQKAEPSKIAICAFNSAEMNDEELIKDDLQLFVKWELSNMFCDLMLRRDLVFEMAELDQIGQITGINVEPLYDMTFYWDKTAEAEHLSYCATESDKAKQLAIIQTSNEKLIHNIDRVHETVISLENALNAIENLEEQIVDSNDGFFNDLRYFAKTNDGYSDTIYSDIKKMSEFLVFVKSLDGDTTYFKFKPGVS
;
A
#
# COMPACT_ATOMS: atom_id res chain seq x y z
N MET A 1 48.78 26.04 -8.12
CA MET A 1 47.48 26.25 -8.80
C MET A 1 47.11 24.94 -9.46
N PHE A 2 46.49 24.02 -8.71
CA PHE A 2 45.98 22.76 -9.26
C PHE A 2 44.50 22.98 -9.57
N GLY A 3 44.18 23.07 -10.85
CA GLY A 3 42.80 23.15 -11.31
C GLY A 3 42.09 21.84 -10.98
N LEU A 4 41.06 21.91 -10.15
CA LEU A 4 40.07 20.86 -10.05
C LEU A 4 39.31 20.81 -11.39
N PHE A 5 39.67 19.87 -12.26
CA PHE A 5 38.79 19.49 -13.35
C PHE A 5 37.55 18.86 -12.73
N LYS A 6 36.39 19.54 -12.82
CA LYS A 6 35.09 18.92 -12.58
C LYS A 6 34.97 17.76 -13.58
N LYS A 7 34.97 16.52 -13.09
CA LYS A 7 34.64 15.35 -13.90
C LYS A 7 33.21 15.56 -14.41
N GLY A 8 32.99 15.39 -15.72
CA GLY A 8 31.65 15.45 -16.31
C GLY A 8 30.72 14.44 -15.64
N ASP A 9 29.41 14.71 -15.69
CA ASP A 9 28.41 13.76 -15.23
C ASP A 9 28.44 12.52 -16.16
N PRO A 10 28.69 11.30 -15.63
CA PRO A 10 28.76 10.09 -16.45
C PRO A 10 27.49 9.80 -17.27
N ILE A 11 26.32 10.24 -16.79
CA ILE A 11 25.05 10.08 -17.50
C ILE A 11 25.01 11.01 -18.72
N ASP A 12 25.43 12.27 -18.55
CA ASP A 12 25.50 13.24 -19.65
C ASP A 12 26.53 12.80 -20.70
N ASP A 13 27.67 12.26 -20.26
CA ASP A 13 28.70 11.70 -21.14
C ASP A 13 28.17 10.49 -21.94
N PHE A 14 27.38 9.61 -21.32
CA PHE A 14 26.71 8.50 -21.99
C PHE A 14 25.75 8.99 -23.07
N TRP A 15 24.86 9.93 -22.74
CA TRP A 15 23.86 10.42 -23.68
C TRP A 15 24.45 11.21 -24.83
N LYS A 16 25.46 12.04 -24.55
CA LYS A 16 26.21 12.74 -25.60
C LYS A 16 26.84 11.74 -26.57
N TRP A 17 27.52 10.73 -26.04
CA TRP A 17 28.10 9.69 -26.88
C TRP A 17 27.02 8.92 -27.64
N PHE A 18 25.92 8.54 -27.01
CA PHE A 18 24.87 7.78 -27.68
C PHE A 18 24.23 8.59 -28.81
N ALA A 19 23.91 9.87 -28.59
CA ALA A 19 23.37 10.75 -29.63
C ALA A 19 24.31 10.91 -30.85
N GLU A 20 25.63 10.91 -30.62
CA GLU A 20 26.63 10.96 -31.70
C GLU A 20 26.73 9.64 -32.49
N ASN A 21 26.33 8.51 -31.89
CA ASN A 21 26.54 7.15 -32.43
C ASN A 21 25.24 6.40 -32.74
N GLU A 22 24.07 6.96 -32.45
CA GLU A 22 22.76 6.30 -32.50
C GLU A 22 22.49 5.53 -33.80
N LYS A 23 22.89 6.13 -34.95
CA LYS A 23 22.69 5.54 -36.29
C LYS A 23 23.36 4.19 -36.47
N THR A 24 24.45 3.94 -35.74
CA THR A 24 25.18 2.67 -35.84
C THR A 24 24.40 1.50 -35.22
N PHE A 25 23.49 1.80 -34.29
CA PHE A 25 22.65 0.83 -33.60
C PHE A 25 21.34 0.54 -34.34
N HIS A 26 20.99 1.29 -35.41
CA HIS A 26 19.75 1.03 -36.16
C HIS A 26 19.68 -0.37 -36.77
N ASN A 27 20.84 -0.94 -37.08
CA ASN A 27 20.97 -2.29 -37.63
C ASN A 27 21.60 -3.26 -36.62
N PHE A 28 21.37 -3.06 -35.32
CA PHE A 28 22.01 -3.86 -34.28
C PHE A 28 21.79 -5.38 -34.45
N GLN A 29 20.66 -5.77 -35.05
CA GLN A 29 20.29 -7.16 -35.32
C GLN A 29 21.29 -7.91 -36.22
N ASN A 30 22.09 -7.21 -37.03
CA ASN A 30 23.11 -7.83 -37.87
C ASN A 30 24.28 -8.41 -37.05
N ASN A 31 24.54 -7.85 -35.87
CA ASN A 31 25.54 -8.36 -34.93
C ASN A 31 25.21 -7.95 -33.48
N PRO A 32 24.15 -8.53 -32.87
CA PRO A 32 23.61 -8.06 -31.60
C PRO A 32 24.67 -8.01 -30.50
N ASN A 33 25.48 -9.07 -30.39
CA ASN A 33 26.52 -9.19 -29.37
C ASN A 33 27.54 -8.05 -29.43
N LYS A 34 27.95 -7.63 -30.63
CA LYS A 34 28.89 -6.51 -30.80
C LYS A 34 28.27 -5.21 -30.27
N TYR A 35 27.06 -4.89 -30.72
CA TYR A 35 26.42 -3.61 -30.43
C TYR A 35 25.94 -3.50 -28.98
N LEU A 36 25.37 -4.58 -28.43
CA LEU A 36 24.96 -4.65 -27.03
C LEU A 36 26.19 -4.60 -26.10
N ASN A 37 27.30 -5.26 -26.44
CA ASN A 37 28.53 -5.11 -25.65
C ASN A 37 29.08 -3.68 -25.67
N GLU A 38 28.99 -2.98 -26.81
CA GLU A 38 29.42 -1.58 -26.89
C GLU A 38 28.59 -0.69 -25.96
N LEU A 39 27.26 -0.86 -25.96
CA LEU A 39 26.35 -0.16 -25.04
C LEU A 39 26.64 -0.52 -23.58
N LEU A 40 26.85 -1.79 -23.27
CA LEU A 40 27.19 -2.27 -21.93
C LEU A 40 28.50 -1.69 -21.40
N VAL A 41 29.54 -1.62 -22.26
CA VAL A 41 30.82 -1.00 -21.88
C VAL A 41 30.66 0.49 -21.54
N LYS A 42 29.67 1.15 -22.15
CA LYS A 42 29.37 2.57 -21.91
C LYS A 42 28.51 2.75 -20.66
N SER A 43 27.48 1.91 -20.46
CA SER A 43 26.63 1.95 -19.26
C SER A 43 27.43 1.66 -17.98
N LYS A 44 28.38 0.72 -18.02
CA LYS A 44 29.30 0.41 -16.89
C LYS A 44 30.17 1.58 -16.42
N LYS A 45 30.31 2.65 -17.22
CA LYS A 45 31.01 3.86 -16.78
C LYS A 45 30.15 4.74 -15.87
N ILE A 46 28.84 4.53 -15.89
CA ILE A 46 27.89 5.15 -14.98
C ILE A 46 27.89 4.35 -13.68
N GLU A 47 27.52 3.07 -13.75
CA GLU A 47 27.48 2.15 -12.61
C GLU A 47 27.49 0.69 -13.08
N ASP A 48 28.07 -0.21 -12.27
CA ASP A 48 28.01 -1.65 -12.54
C ASP A 48 26.59 -2.19 -12.25
N GLY A 49 26.18 -3.23 -12.98
CA GLY A 49 24.84 -3.83 -12.85
C GLY A 49 23.78 -3.28 -13.80
N LEU A 50 24.06 -2.17 -14.50
CA LEU A 50 23.18 -1.67 -15.56
C LEU A 50 23.23 -2.53 -16.83
N VAL A 51 22.05 -2.85 -17.35
CA VAL A 51 21.84 -3.60 -18.60
C VAL A 51 21.13 -2.71 -19.63
N ILE A 52 21.51 -2.86 -20.90
CA ILE A 52 20.84 -2.18 -22.03
C ILE A 52 20.24 -3.25 -22.94
N GLU A 53 18.95 -3.15 -23.18
CA GLU A 53 18.22 -3.99 -24.14
C GLU A 53 17.75 -3.14 -25.32
N LEU A 54 17.79 -3.72 -26.52
CA LEU A 54 17.30 -3.08 -27.74
C LEU A 54 16.19 -3.93 -28.36
N GLU A 55 15.07 -3.28 -28.65
CA GLU A 55 13.99 -3.91 -29.42
C GLU A 55 14.10 -3.56 -30.90
N PRO A 56 13.69 -4.47 -31.82
CA PRO A 56 13.62 -4.19 -33.25
C PRO A 56 12.70 -3.01 -33.58
N LEU A 57 12.92 -2.39 -34.74
CA LEU A 57 12.15 -1.24 -35.20
C LEU A 57 10.64 -1.56 -35.21
N LYS A 58 9.88 -0.80 -34.44
CA LYS A 58 8.42 -0.93 -34.32
C LYS A 58 7.79 0.46 -34.34
N GLU A 59 6.73 0.63 -35.13
CA GLU A 59 5.98 1.90 -35.21
C GLU A 59 6.88 3.13 -35.54
N GLY A 60 7.98 2.92 -36.27
CA GLY A 60 8.86 3.99 -36.74
C GLY A 60 10.01 4.38 -35.79
N TYR A 61 10.18 3.67 -34.67
CA TYR A 61 11.29 3.88 -33.73
C TYR A 61 11.86 2.56 -33.20
N LEU A 62 13.09 2.62 -32.69
CA LEU A 62 13.73 1.55 -31.92
C LEU A 62 13.49 1.82 -30.43
N THR A 63 13.23 0.78 -29.65
CA THR A 63 13.18 0.92 -28.19
C THR A 63 14.53 0.57 -27.60
N MET A 64 15.09 1.46 -26.78
CA MET A 64 16.15 1.14 -25.84
C MET A 64 15.57 1.07 -24.44
N THR A 65 15.80 -0.04 -23.75
CA THR A 65 15.46 -0.21 -22.35
C THR A 65 16.73 -0.16 -21.52
N VAL A 66 16.75 0.72 -20.53
CA VAL A 66 17.76 0.73 -19.47
C VAL A 66 17.20 -0.07 -18.30
N SER A 67 17.89 -1.14 -17.90
CA SER A 67 17.46 -2.08 -16.88
C SER A 67 18.51 -2.15 -15.76
N ALA A 68 18.05 -2.46 -14.56
CA ALA A 68 18.90 -2.74 -13.40
C ALA A 68 19.08 -4.25 -13.18
N ASP A 69 18.54 -5.08 -14.07
CA ASP A 69 18.54 -6.54 -13.98
C ASP A 69 18.07 -7.06 -12.61
N GLY A 70 17.03 -6.40 -12.07
CA GLY A 70 16.44 -6.73 -10.77
C GLY A 70 17.21 -6.20 -9.55
N ILE A 71 18.31 -5.46 -9.72
CA ILE A 71 19.04 -4.80 -8.63
C ILE A 71 18.28 -3.54 -8.19
N ILE A 72 17.41 -3.68 -7.18
CA ILE A 72 16.50 -2.62 -6.70
C ILE A 72 17.24 -1.31 -6.36
N ASP A 73 18.43 -1.40 -5.77
CA ASP A 73 19.24 -0.23 -5.39
C ASP A 73 19.61 0.66 -6.59
N LEU A 74 19.63 0.10 -7.81
CA LEU A 74 19.92 0.84 -9.04
C LEU A 74 18.67 1.45 -9.69
N PHE A 75 17.47 1.19 -9.19
CA PHE A 75 16.23 1.68 -9.81
C PHE A 75 16.16 3.21 -9.89
N PRO A 76 16.51 3.97 -8.82
CA PRO A 76 16.56 5.44 -8.91
C PRO A 76 17.55 5.93 -9.97
N LEU A 77 18.69 5.23 -10.13
CA LEU A 77 19.69 5.56 -11.13
C LEU A 77 19.19 5.29 -12.55
N VAL A 78 18.52 4.15 -12.79
CA VAL A 78 17.89 3.84 -14.08
C VAL A 78 16.89 4.93 -14.47
N GLN A 79 16.02 5.35 -13.54
CA GLN A 79 15.07 6.43 -13.80
C GLN A 79 15.80 7.74 -14.12
N GLN A 80 16.83 8.09 -13.36
CA GLN A 80 17.65 9.27 -13.62
C GLN A 80 18.32 9.25 -15.00
N ILE A 81 18.83 8.09 -15.43
CA ILE A 81 19.44 7.91 -16.76
C ILE A 81 18.39 8.21 -17.83
N VAL A 82 17.20 7.62 -17.74
CA VAL A 82 16.14 7.80 -18.74
C VAL A 82 15.58 9.23 -18.73
N ASP A 83 15.41 9.84 -17.56
CA ASP A 83 14.92 11.23 -17.43
C ASP A 83 15.89 12.25 -18.03
N LYS A 84 17.20 11.96 -18.00
CA LYS A 84 18.24 12.79 -18.64
C LYS A 84 18.41 12.52 -20.13
N ALA A 85 17.69 11.55 -20.71
CA ALA A 85 17.83 11.23 -22.12
C ALA A 85 17.39 12.43 -22.97
N PRO A 86 18.27 12.96 -23.86
CA PRO A 86 17.84 13.98 -24.80
C PRO A 86 16.85 13.38 -25.81
N PRO A 87 16.02 14.20 -26.48
CA PRO A 87 15.23 13.73 -27.62
C PRO A 87 16.14 13.21 -28.73
N ILE A 88 16.03 11.93 -29.08
CA ILE A 88 16.79 11.30 -30.16
C ILE A 88 15.80 10.75 -31.19
N ASN A 89 15.81 11.33 -32.39
CA ASN A 89 14.89 10.95 -33.45
C ASN A 89 15.04 9.47 -33.82
N GLY A 90 13.91 8.77 -33.91
CA GLY A 90 13.88 7.33 -34.21
C GLY A 90 14.15 6.42 -33.01
N TRP A 91 14.25 6.97 -31.80
CA TRP A 91 14.45 6.21 -30.57
C TRP A 91 13.38 6.49 -29.53
N LYS A 92 12.95 5.44 -28.84
CA LYS A 92 12.18 5.50 -27.62
C LYS A 92 13.04 4.94 -26.50
N ILE A 93 13.28 5.74 -25.47
CA ILE A 93 14.04 5.32 -24.30
C ILE A 93 13.06 4.98 -23.18
N CYS A 94 13.21 3.80 -22.57
CA CYS A 94 12.36 3.34 -21.48
C CYS A 94 13.21 2.90 -20.28
N ALA A 95 12.71 3.16 -19.08
CA ALA A 95 13.24 2.59 -17.85
C ALA A 95 12.58 1.23 -17.63
N PHE A 96 13.39 0.23 -17.27
CA PHE A 96 12.97 -1.14 -16.91
C PHE A 96 12.32 -1.95 -18.03
N ARG A 97 12.45 -3.27 -17.95
CA ARG A 97 11.68 -4.18 -18.82
C ARG A 97 10.18 -3.95 -18.60
N GLN A 98 9.46 -3.70 -19.69
CA GLN A 98 8.02 -3.42 -19.66
C GLN A 98 7.19 -4.71 -19.76
N ARG A 99 5.98 -4.68 -19.21
CA ARG A 99 5.00 -5.76 -19.35
C ARG A 99 4.75 -6.07 -20.83
N MET A 100 4.79 -7.36 -21.18
CA MET A 100 4.34 -7.79 -22.49
C MET A 100 2.81 -7.76 -22.56
N PRO A 101 2.23 -7.39 -23.71
CA PRO A 101 0.78 -7.51 -23.91
C PRO A 101 0.30 -8.95 -23.67
N ALA A 102 -0.85 -9.10 -22.98
CA ALA A 102 -1.38 -10.40 -22.58
C ALA A 102 -1.46 -11.43 -23.73
N GLU A 103 -1.82 -10.99 -24.94
CA GLU A 103 -1.89 -11.85 -26.12
C GLU A 103 -0.53 -12.39 -26.60
N LYS A 104 0.56 -11.67 -26.33
CA LYS A 104 1.92 -12.13 -26.62
C LYS A 104 2.45 -13.05 -25.52
N VAL A 105 2.15 -12.72 -24.25
CA VAL A 105 2.52 -13.53 -23.08
C VAL A 105 2.01 -14.97 -23.22
N LYS A 106 0.78 -15.16 -23.72
CA LYS A 106 0.17 -16.49 -23.96
C LYS A 106 0.98 -17.39 -24.90
N GLN A 107 1.80 -16.82 -25.77
CA GLN A 107 2.55 -17.54 -26.81
C GLN A 107 3.98 -17.86 -26.37
N LEU A 108 4.41 -17.37 -25.19
CA LEU A 108 5.74 -17.64 -24.70
C LEU A 108 5.87 -19.10 -24.27
N VAL A 109 6.89 -19.74 -24.82
CA VAL A 109 7.32 -21.09 -24.45
C VAL A 109 8.80 -21.02 -24.12
N LEU A 110 9.17 -21.44 -22.92
CA LEU A 110 10.56 -21.57 -22.53
C LEU A 110 10.87 -23.04 -22.24
N THR A 111 11.82 -23.61 -22.97
CA THR A 111 12.28 -24.97 -22.70
C THR A 111 13.42 -24.92 -21.70
N VAL A 112 13.21 -25.51 -20.52
CA VAL A 112 14.23 -25.69 -19.48
C VAL A 112 14.55 -27.17 -19.38
N GLN A 113 15.75 -27.55 -19.82
CA GLN A 113 16.14 -28.95 -20.02
C GLN A 113 15.15 -29.68 -20.95
N ASN A 114 14.35 -30.61 -20.42
CA ASN A 114 13.32 -31.36 -21.17
C ASN A 114 11.90 -30.91 -20.80
N LEU A 115 11.74 -29.85 -19.99
CA LEU A 115 10.45 -29.33 -19.57
C LEU A 115 10.10 -28.07 -20.36
N GLU A 116 8.90 -28.04 -20.93
CA GLU A 116 8.36 -26.84 -21.56
C GLU A 116 7.55 -26.03 -20.53
N LEU A 117 7.99 -24.80 -20.29
CA LEU A 117 7.27 -23.82 -19.50
C LEU A 117 6.36 -23.02 -20.42
N THR A 118 5.07 -23.26 -20.31
CA THR A 118 4.02 -22.50 -20.98
C THR A 118 3.15 -21.82 -19.93
N LEU A 119 3.08 -20.49 -19.97
CA LEU A 119 2.38 -19.69 -18.95
C LEU A 119 0.90 -20.06 -18.76
N CYS A 120 0.24 -20.57 -19.81
CA CYS A 120 -1.15 -21.05 -19.75
C CYS A 120 -1.36 -22.29 -18.86
N ASN A 121 -0.33 -23.13 -18.71
CA ASN A 121 -0.38 -24.37 -17.93
C ASN A 121 0.19 -24.20 -16.51
N MET A 122 0.59 -22.98 -16.15
CA MET A 122 1.12 -22.66 -14.83
C MET A 122 0.01 -22.06 -13.97
N ARG A 123 0.13 -22.28 -12.65
CA ARG A 123 -0.76 -21.71 -11.64
C ARG A 123 0.06 -20.94 -10.61
N PHE A 124 -0.58 -20.08 -9.84
CA PHE A 124 0.04 -19.44 -8.69
C PHE A 124 -0.92 -19.37 -7.51
N SER A 125 -0.36 -19.29 -6.32
CA SER A 125 -1.04 -18.89 -5.09
C SER A 125 -0.31 -17.69 -4.50
N PRO A 126 -1.01 -16.61 -4.13
CA PRO A 126 -0.43 -15.56 -3.32
C PRO A 126 -0.30 -16.03 -1.86
N VAL A 127 0.76 -15.58 -1.19
CA VAL A 127 0.97 -15.77 0.24
C VAL A 127 1.37 -14.44 0.83
N VAL A 128 0.51 -13.87 1.67
CA VAL A 128 0.82 -12.61 2.36
C VAL A 128 1.29 -12.92 3.77
N THR A 129 2.52 -12.51 4.08
CA THR A 129 3.12 -12.67 5.41
C THR A 129 3.77 -11.35 5.80
N ASP A 130 3.39 -10.80 6.95
CA ASP A 130 3.91 -9.51 7.45
C ASP A 130 3.70 -8.34 6.47
N GLY A 131 2.54 -8.34 5.79
CA GLY A 131 2.21 -7.32 4.78
C GLY A 131 3.04 -7.41 3.49
N SER A 132 3.92 -8.41 3.39
CA SER A 132 4.70 -8.68 2.19
C SER A 132 4.04 -9.80 1.40
N LEU A 133 3.98 -9.63 0.08
CA LEU A 133 3.44 -10.61 -0.84
C LEU A 133 4.55 -11.53 -1.35
N ASP A 134 4.43 -12.83 -1.12
CA ASP A 134 5.16 -13.86 -1.85
C ASP A 134 4.23 -14.53 -2.87
N ILE A 135 4.79 -14.98 -3.99
CA ILE A 135 4.05 -15.68 -5.04
C ILE A 135 4.60 -17.09 -5.16
N VAL A 136 3.75 -18.09 -4.89
CA VAL A 136 4.07 -19.49 -5.08
C VAL A 136 3.56 -19.92 -6.44
N ILE A 137 4.47 -20.33 -7.33
CA ILE A 137 4.19 -20.71 -8.71
C ILE A 137 4.30 -22.23 -8.85
N TYR A 138 3.27 -22.80 -9.46
CA TYR A 138 3.15 -24.24 -9.67
C TYR A 138 3.32 -24.58 -11.14
N VAL A 139 4.20 -25.54 -11.41
CA VAL A 139 4.53 -26.01 -12.75
C VAL A 139 4.52 -27.54 -12.74
N ALA A 140 3.86 -28.16 -13.72
CA ALA A 140 3.88 -29.61 -13.85
C ALA A 140 5.28 -30.11 -14.23
N GLY A 141 5.78 -31.16 -13.58
CA GLY A 141 7.05 -31.79 -13.94
C GLY A 141 8.30 -31.18 -13.27
N ILE A 142 8.12 -30.32 -12.26
CA ILE A 142 9.25 -29.92 -11.40
C ILE A 142 9.68 -31.12 -10.55
N THR A 143 10.99 -31.30 -10.47
CA THR A 143 11.69 -32.27 -9.63
C THR A 143 12.77 -31.55 -8.84
N GLU A 144 13.30 -32.16 -7.79
CA GLU A 144 14.42 -31.56 -7.02
C GLU A 144 15.64 -31.27 -7.90
N GLU A 145 15.88 -32.06 -8.95
CA GLU A 145 17.03 -31.90 -9.85
C GLU A 145 16.91 -30.68 -10.77
N ASN A 146 15.69 -30.34 -11.22
CA ASN A 146 15.46 -29.27 -12.19
C ASN A 146 14.89 -27.98 -11.57
N GLN A 147 14.60 -27.98 -10.26
CA GLN A 147 13.88 -26.91 -9.60
C GLN A 147 14.55 -25.54 -9.78
N ASN A 148 15.88 -25.47 -9.64
CA ASN A 148 16.62 -24.21 -9.75
C ASN A 148 16.57 -23.63 -11.16
N GLN A 149 16.72 -24.47 -12.19
CA GLN A 149 16.66 -24.03 -13.58
C GLN A 149 15.23 -23.62 -13.96
N VAL A 150 14.22 -24.35 -13.47
CA VAL A 150 12.82 -24.00 -13.68
C VAL A 150 12.47 -22.72 -12.96
N ALA A 151 12.97 -22.49 -11.74
CA ALA A 151 12.77 -21.24 -11.02
C ALA A 151 13.38 -20.05 -11.77
N TYR A 152 14.61 -20.19 -12.27
CA TYR A 152 15.26 -19.14 -13.07
C TYR A 152 14.48 -18.84 -14.36
N GLY A 153 14.16 -19.86 -15.15
CA GLY A 153 13.40 -19.69 -16.39
C GLY A 153 11.97 -19.20 -16.16
N GLY A 154 11.34 -19.67 -15.09
CA GLY A 154 10.02 -19.22 -14.65
C GLY A 154 10.02 -17.76 -14.24
N LEU A 155 11.05 -17.29 -13.52
CA LEU A 155 11.19 -15.88 -13.14
C LEU A 155 11.35 -14.97 -14.37
N MET A 156 12.09 -15.41 -15.39
CA MET A 156 12.15 -14.69 -16.67
C MET A 156 10.76 -14.56 -17.33
N LEU A 157 9.92 -15.60 -17.26
CA LEU A 157 8.56 -15.53 -17.79
C LEU A 157 7.65 -14.62 -16.94
N VAL A 158 7.84 -14.58 -15.63
CA VAL A 158 7.14 -13.66 -14.72
C VAL A 158 7.51 -12.20 -14.99
N ASP A 159 8.79 -11.91 -15.25
CA ASP A 159 9.24 -10.58 -15.70
C ASP A 159 8.48 -10.10 -16.93
N ASN A 160 8.15 -10.98 -17.87
CA ASN A 160 7.36 -10.62 -19.04
C ASN A 160 5.88 -10.32 -18.70
N ILE A 161 5.35 -10.89 -17.61
CA ILE A 161 3.98 -10.63 -17.14
C ILE A 161 3.91 -9.31 -16.37
N LEU A 162 4.82 -9.10 -15.41
CA LEU A 162 4.78 -7.99 -14.45
C LEU A 162 5.59 -6.78 -14.87
N GLY A 163 6.60 -6.96 -15.72
CA GLY A 163 7.65 -5.98 -15.92
C GLY A 163 8.64 -6.01 -14.76
N GLU A 164 9.87 -5.56 -14.99
CA GLU A 164 10.97 -5.65 -14.02
C GLU A 164 10.67 -4.87 -12.73
N TYR A 165 10.14 -3.65 -12.84
CA TYR A 165 9.89 -2.81 -11.67
C TYR A 165 8.92 -3.47 -10.70
N ASP A 166 7.77 -3.91 -11.19
CA ASP A 166 6.73 -4.54 -10.38
C ASP A 166 7.16 -5.92 -9.88
N CYS A 167 7.86 -6.68 -10.72
CA CYS A 167 8.39 -7.99 -10.35
C CYS A 167 9.30 -7.89 -9.12
N ALA A 168 10.16 -6.87 -9.07
CA ALA A 168 11.13 -6.67 -8.00
C ALA A 168 10.60 -5.91 -6.78
N THR A 169 9.59 -5.05 -6.93
CA THR A 169 9.12 -4.15 -5.85
C THR A 169 7.81 -4.57 -5.22
N LYS A 170 6.94 -5.28 -5.95
CA LYS A 170 5.59 -5.63 -5.46
C LYS A 170 5.49 -7.05 -4.91
N VAL A 171 6.50 -7.87 -5.17
CA VAL A 171 6.59 -9.25 -4.68
C VAL A 171 7.92 -9.42 -3.98
N ARG A 172 7.88 -9.92 -2.75
CA ARG A 172 9.05 -10.15 -1.92
C ARG A 172 9.81 -11.40 -2.38
N ASN A 173 9.12 -12.52 -2.55
CA ASN A 173 9.72 -13.76 -3.04
C ASN A 173 8.84 -14.50 -4.06
N TYR A 174 9.51 -15.22 -4.95
CA TYR A 174 8.89 -16.20 -5.84
C TYR A 174 9.37 -17.61 -5.47
N TYR A 175 8.42 -18.52 -5.31
CA TYR A 175 8.70 -19.94 -5.07
C TYR A 175 8.19 -20.78 -6.22
N PHE A 176 8.92 -21.82 -6.60
CA PHE A 176 8.52 -22.73 -7.68
C PHE A 176 8.40 -24.15 -7.15
N TYR A 177 7.22 -24.73 -7.30
CA TYR A 177 6.92 -26.09 -6.86
C TYR A 177 6.22 -26.91 -7.94
N ASN A 178 6.31 -28.23 -7.80
CA ASN A 178 5.58 -29.13 -8.69
C ASN A 178 4.07 -28.95 -8.52
N MET A 179 3.35 -29.00 -9.64
CA MET A 179 1.89 -28.88 -9.65
C MET A 179 1.24 -30.02 -8.85
N PRO A 180 0.30 -29.71 -7.92
CA PRO A 180 -0.43 -30.76 -7.22
C PRO A 180 -1.34 -31.54 -8.18
N PRO A 181 -1.57 -32.85 -7.94
CA PRO A 181 -2.36 -33.70 -8.85
C PRO A 181 -3.80 -33.24 -9.05
N ASP A 182 -4.34 -32.52 -8.08
CA ASP A 182 -5.71 -32.02 -7.97
C ASP A 182 -5.80 -30.49 -8.16
N ALA A 183 -4.79 -29.88 -8.80
CA ALA A 183 -4.67 -28.43 -8.95
C ALA A 183 -5.94 -27.73 -9.47
N ASP A 184 -6.69 -28.35 -10.39
CA ASP A 184 -7.92 -27.77 -10.95
C ASP A 184 -9.08 -27.73 -9.94
N THR A 185 -8.96 -28.42 -8.81
CA THR A 185 -9.96 -28.46 -7.73
C THR A 185 -9.64 -27.54 -6.55
N ILE A 186 -8.45 -26.93 -6.52
CA ILE A 186 -7.98 -26.05 -5.45
C ILE A 186 -8.35 -24.60 -5.81
N PRO A 187 -9.36 -23.98 -5.18
CA PRO A 187 -9.86 -22.66 -5.56
C PRO A 187 -8.81 -21.54 -5.45
N GLU A 188 -7.82 -21.71 -4.58
CA GLU A 188 -6.75 -20.74 -4.30
C GLU A 188 -5.66 -20.75 -5.39
N LEU A 189 -5.62 -21.77 -6.27
CA LEU A 189 -4.67 -21.85 -7.37
C LEU A 189 -5.19 -21.11 -8.61
N LEU A 190 -4.70 -19.88 -8.78
CA LEU A 190 -5.07 -19.00 -9.88
C LEU A 190 -4.23 -19.29 -11.13
N PRO A 191 -4.76 -19.11 -12.36
CA PRO A 191 -3.97 -19.13 -13.58
C PRO A 191 -2.84 -18.10 -13.54
N LEU A 192 -1.60 -18.49 -13.88
CA LEU A 192 -0.45 -17.56 -13.85
C LEU A 192 -0.65 -16.33 -14.76
N LEU A 193 -1.43 -16.47 -15.84
CA LEU A 193 -1.81 -15.35 -16.70
C LEU A 193 -2.65 -14.27 -16.02
N LYS A 194 -3.24 -14.54 -14.84
CA LYS A 194 -3.94 -13.56 -14.00
C LYS A 194 -3.01 -12.83 -13.02
N LEU A 195 -1.72 -13.14 -12.99
CA LEU A 195 -0.80 -12.58 -12.00
C LEU A 195 -0.71 -11.05 -12.08
N ALA A 196 -0.59 -10.47 -13.29
CA ALA A 196 -0.58 -9.01 -13.44
C ALA A 196 -1.88 -8.36 -12.92
N GLU A 197 -3.03 -8.93 -13.28
CA GLU A 197 -4.33 -8.46 -12.79
C GLU A 197 -4.44 -8.58 -11.26
N TYR A 198 -3.95 -9.69 -10.69
CA TYR A 198 -3.92 -9.89 -9.25
C TYR A 198 -3.08 -8.83 -8.55
N ILE A 199 -1.84 -8.61 -9.01
CA ILE A 199 -0.94 -7.58 -8.47
C ILE A 199 -1.58 -6.20 -8.58
N ASP A 200 -2.13 -5.85 -9.75
CA ASP A 200 -2.78 -4.55 -9.96
C ASP A 200 -4.00 -4.36 -9.05
N ASN A 201 -4.80 -5.40 -8.84
CA ASN A 201 -5.98 -5.33 -7.98
C ASN A 201 -5.62 -5.36 -6.50
N SER A 202 -4.55 -6.07 -6.10
CA SER A 202 -4.01 -5.99 -4.73
C SER A 202 -3.47 -4.60 -4.40
N GLN A 203 -3.18 -3.79 -5.42
CA GLN A 203 -2.81 -2.37 -5.30
C GLN A 203 -3.97 -1.39 -5.47
N LYS A 204 -5.14 -1.86 -5.93
CA LYS A 204 -6.38 -1.04 -5.91
C LYS A 204 -7.02 -1.00 -4.53
N ALA A 205 -6.58 -1.84 -3.59
CA ALA A 205 -6.51 -1.39 -2.20
C ALA A 205 -5.36 -0.37 -2.16
N GLU A 206 -5.64 0.87 -2.58
CA GLU A 206 -4.63 1.92 -2.44
C GLU A 206 -4.20 1.94 -0.97
N PRO A 207 -2.89 2.00 -0.65
CA PRO A 207 -2.53 2.45 0.69
C PRO A 207 -3.18 3.82 0.84
N SER A 208 -4.11 3.92 1.81
CA SER A 208 -4.85 5.14 2.13
C SER A 208 -3.97 6.37 1.89
N LYS A 209 -4.40 7.26 0.99
CA LYS A 209 -3.58 8.37 0.52
C LYS A 209 -3.08 9.20 1.68
N ILE A 210 -3.95 9.41 2.67
CA ILE A 210 -3.66 9.92 4.00
C ILE A 210 -4.70 9.29 4.97
N ALA A 211 -4.23 8.47 5.92
CA ALA A 211 -5.03 7.94 7.02
C ALA A 211 -4.85 8.82 8.25
N ILE A 212 -5.89 9.53 8.71
CA ILE A 212 -5.77 10.46 9.84
C ILE A 212 -6.57 10.03 11.06
N CYS A 213 -5.86 10.06 12.19
CA CYS A 213 -6.33 9.79 13.54
C CYS A 213 -7.02 11.02 14.19
N ALA A 214 -8.17 10.79 14.86
CA ALA A 214 -8.67 11.68 15.91
C ALA A 214 -8.16 11.19 17.29
N PHE A 215 -7.54 12.09 18.06
CA PHE A 215 -6.86 11.77 19.32
C PHE A 215 -7.70 12.07 20.56
N ASN A 216 -7.34 11.42 21.67
CA ASN A 216 -7.49 11.89 23.03
C ASN A 216 -6.08 12.00 23.67
N SER A 217 -5.75 13.13 24.30
CA SER A 217 -4.43 13.56 24.77
C SER A 217 -4.26 13.66 26.31
N ALA A 218 -5.14 13.04 27.11
CA ALA A 218 -5.13 13.14 28.59
C ALA A 218 -3.77 12.98 29.34
N GLU A 219 -2.83 12.13 28.88
CA GLU A 219 -1.53 11.91 29.59
C GLU A 219 -0.22 12.18 28.81
N MET A 220 -0.23 12.89 27.68
CA MET A 220 1.00 13.24 26.95
C MET A 220 1.25 14.70 27.20
N ASN A 221 2.45 15.04 27.66
CA ASN A 221 2.79 16.45 27.80
C ASN A 221 3.01 17.08 26.41
N ASP A 222 2.86 18.40 26.33
CA ASP A 222 3.03 19.15 25.09
C ASP A 222 4.38 18.87 24.40
N GLU A 223 5.44 18.55 25.15
CA GLU A 223 6.76 18.24 24.58
C GLU A 223 6.78 16.91 23.80
N GLU A 224 6.09 15.87 24.30
CA GLU A 224 5.96 14.58 23.60
C GLU A 224 5.09 14.70 22.35
N LEU A 225 4.03 15.51 22.41
CA LEU A 225 3.16 15.79 21.25
C LEU A 225 3.90 16.56 20.14
N ILE A 226 4.79 17.48 20.53
CA ILE A 226 5.63 18.24 19.59
C ILE A 226 6.71 17.35 18.96
N LYS A 227 7.25 16.40 19.72
CA LYS A 227 8.33 15.51 19.26
C LYS A 227 7.87 14.53 18.17
N ASP A 228 6.59 14.18 18.16
CA ASP A 228 5.98 13.24 17.20
C ASP A 228 5.24 13.94 16.03
N ASP A 229 5.50 15.23 15.79
CA ASP A 229 4.83 16.05 14.75
C ASP A 229 3.28 16.12 14.90
N LEU A 230 2.76 15.94 16.13
CA LEU A 230 1.32 15.82 16.37
C LEU A 230 0.59 17.15 16.68
N GLN A 231 1.23 18.30 16.53
CA GLN A 231 0.66 19.61 16.89
C GLN A 231 -0.68 19.91 16.21
N LEU A 232 -0.85 19.48 14.95
CA LEU A 232 -2.12 19.65 14.23
C LEU A 232 -3.25 18.85 14.88
N PHE A 233 -2.95 17.72 15.52
CA PHE A 233 -3.94 16.81 16.07
C PHE A 233 -4.39 17.18 17.48
N VAL A 234 -3.55 17.84 18.28
CA VAL A 234 -3.94 18.40 19.59
C VAL A 234 -5.12 19.37 19.46
N LYS A 235 -5.17 20.14 18.36
CA LYS A 235 -6.30 21.02 18.06
C LYS A 235 -7.64 20.25 17.90
N TRP A 236 -7.57 18.99 17.49
CA TRP A 236 -8.72 18.16 17.12
C TRP A 236 -9.04 17.08 18.15
N GLU A 237 -8.45 17.18 19.34
CA GLU A 237 -8.65 16.22 20.42
C GLU A 237 -10.12 16.18 20.88
N LEU A 238 -10.70 14.99 20.98
CA LEU A 238 -12.05 14.77 21.51
C LEU A 238 -12.00 14.55 23.02
N SER A 239 -13.10 14.86 23.71
CA SER A 239 -13.15 14.71 25.17
C SER A 239 -13.01 13.25 25.63
N ASN A 240 -12.54 13.07 26.87
CA ASN A 240 -12.55 11.75 27.53
C ASN A 240 -13.94 11.10 27.51
N MET A 241 -14.98 11.91 27.71
CA MET A 241 -16.37 11.45 27.69
C MET A 241 -16.76 10.88 26.31
N PHE A 242 -16.29 11.49 25.22
CA PHE A 242 -16.53 10.96 23.88
C PHE A 242 -15.80 9.62 23.66
N CYS A 243 -14.56 9.51 24.14
CA CYS A 243 -13.82 8.25 24.03
C CYS A 243 -14.50 7.11 24.78
N ASP A 244 -14.91 7.37 26.03
CA ASP A 244 -15.64 6.40 26.84
C ASP A 244 -16.92 5.96 26.13
N LEU A 245 -17.63 6.91 25.51
CA LEU A 245 -18.83 6.65 24.71
C LEU A 245 -18.55 5.67 23.55
N MET A 246 -17.40 5.76 22.89
CA MET A 246 -17.02 4.86 21.78
C MET A 246 -16.62 3.46 22.26
N LEU A 247 -15.86 3.38 23.36
CA LEU A 247 -15.24 2.13 23.82
C LEU A 247 -16.19 1.22 24.60
N ARG A 248 -17.27 1.77 25.17
CA ARG A 248 -18.11 1.03 26.12
C ARG A 248 -19.31 0.31 25.54
N ARG A 249 -19.51 0.34 24.22
CA ARG A 249 -20.69 -0.26 23.56
C ARG A 249 -20.96 -1.69 24.04
N ASP A 250 -19.90 -2.48 24.15
CA ASP A 250 -19.97 -3.90 24.54
C ASP A 250 -19.79 -4.13 26.05
N LEU A 251 -19.62 -3.06 26.85
CA LEU A 251 -19.39 -3.12 28.30
C LEU A 251 -20.64 -2.83 29.13
N VAL A 252 -21.73 -2.40 28.49
CA VAL A 252 -23.00 -2.06 29.15
C VAL A 252 -24.04 -3.16 28.93
N PHE A 253 -24.89 -3.40 29.94
CA PHE A 253 -25.99 -4.38 29.82
C PHE A 253 -27.22 -3.79 29.12
N GLU A 254 -27.38 -2.47 29.18
CA GLU A 254 -28.43 -1.73 28.49
C GLU A 254 -27.90 -1.10 27.20
N MET A 255 -28.75 -0.41 26.46
CA MET A 255 -28.38 0.26 25.22
C MET A 255 -27.36 1.38 25.51
N ALA A 256 -26.20 1.33 24.87
CA ALA A 256 -25.18 2.36 24.98
C ALA A 256 -25.69 3.71 24.47
N GLU A 257 -25.21 4.80 25.06
CA GLU A 257 -25.81 6.13 24.91
C GLU A 257 -25.65 6.66 23.48
N LEU A 258 -24.60 6.26 22.74
CA LEU A 258 -24.49 6.60 21.32
C LEU A 258 -25.51 5.81 20.47
N ASP A 259 -25.80 4.55 20.82
CA ASP A 259 -26.89 3.79 20.19
C ASP A 259 -28.25 4.43 20.52
N GLN A 260 -28.45 4.94 21.75
CA GLN A 260 -29.64 5.71 22.12
C GLN A 260 -29.77 6.98 21.28
N ILE A 261 -28.68 7.72 21.08
CA ILE A 261 -28.64 8.90 20.20
C ILE A 261 -28.96 8.50 18.76
N GLY A 262 -28.39 7.40 18.27
CA GLY A 262 -28.71 6.86 16.94
C GLY A 262 -30.20 6.56 16.80
N GLN A 263 -30.84 5.99 17.83
CA GLN A 263 -32.27 5.73 17.85
C GLN A 263 -33.10 7.02 17.89
N ILE A 264 -32.73 7.99 18.74
CA ILE A 264 -33.44 9.27 18.88
C ILE A 264 -33.36 10.08 17.58
N THR A 265 -32.19 10.10 16.95
CA THR A 265 -31.92 10.89 15.73
C THR A 265 -32.30 10.16 14.44
N GLY A 266 -32.46 8.84 14.49
CA GLY A 266 -32.63 7.99 13.31
C GLY A 266 -31.36 7.83 12.46
N ILE A 267 -30.19 8.21 12.98
CA ILE A 267 -28.90 8.12 12.27
C ILE A 267 -28.18 6.83 12.64
N ASN A 268 -27.64 6.14 11.63
CA ASN A 268 -26.79 4.99 11.86
C ASN A 268 -25.42 5.42 12.39
N VAL A 269 -25.13 5.09 13.66
CA VAL A 269 -23.88 5.44 14.35
C VAL A 269 -22.76 4.41 14.19
N GLU A 270 -23.01 3.27 13.53
CA GLU A 270 -21.98 2.25 13.25
C GLU A 270 -20.68 2.80 12.66
N PRO A 271 -20.69 3.77 11.71
CA PRO A 271 -19.45 4.32 11.18
C PRO A 271 -18.53 4.95 12.24
N LEU A 272 -19.08 5.41 13.37
CA LEU A 272 -18.28 5.91 14.49
C LEU A 272 -17.65 4.76 15.29
N TYR A 273 -18.39 3.69 15.53
CA TYR A 273 -17.84 2.50 16.19
C TYR A 273 -16.81 1.79 15.33
N ASP A 274 -17.04 1.68 14.02
CA ASP A 274 -16.10 1.08 13.06
C ASP A 274 -14.69 1.70 13.23
N MET A 275 -14.59 3.01 13.46
CA MET A 275 -13.32 3.73 13.64
C MET A 275 -12.49 3.31 14.86
N THR A 276 -13.05 2.59 15.83
CA THR A 276 -12.32 2.11 17.02
C THR A 276 -11.46 0.88 16.72
N PHE A 277 -11.72 0.19 15.60
CA PHE A 277 -11.11 -1.09 15.27
C PHE A 277 -9.87 -0.97 14.36
N TYR A 278 -9.36 0.25 14.15
CA TYR A 278 -8.13 0.46 13.39
C TYR A 278 -6.90 0.30 14.28
N TRP A 279 -5.94 -0.48 13.82
CA TRP A 279 -4.65 -0.67 14.47
C TRP A 279 -3.59 0.10 13.70
N ASP A 280 -3.07 1.17 14.31
CA ASP A 280 -1.87 1.81 13.78
C ASP A 280 -0.63 0.93 14.00
N LYS A 281 0.50 1.31 13.39
CA LYS A 281 1.73 0.51 13.45
C LYS A 281 2.30 0.34 14.86
N THR A 282 2.05 1.30 15.75
CA THR A 282 2.47 1.21 17.15
C THR A 282 1.58 0.23 17.91
N ALA A 283 0.25 0.35 17.79
CA ALA A 283 -0.71 -0.54 18.43
C ALA A 283 -0.59 -1.99 17.90
N GLU A 284 -0.38 -2.15 16.59
CA GLU A 284 -0.09 -3.44 15.95
C GLU A 284 1.16 -4.07 16.57
N ALA A 285 2.27 -3.33 16.62
CA ALA A 285 3.54 -3.85 17.16
C ALA A 285 3.43 -4.21 18.66
N GLU A 286 2.76 -3.37 19.44
CA GLU A 286 2.52 -3.60 20.87
C GLU A 286 1.67 -4.86 21.10
N HIS A 287 0.53 -4.99 20.42
CA HIS A 287 -0.33 -6.17 20.53
C HIS A 287 0.37 -7.47 20.13
N LEU A 288 1.12 -7.42 19.01
CA LEU A 288 1.88 -8.57 18.55
C LEU A 288 3.04 -8.93 19.49
N SER A 289 3.54 -7.98 20.29
CA SER A 289 4.58 -8.25 21.30
C SER A 289 4.10 -9.16 22.43
N TYR A 290 2.81 -9.16 22.74
CA TYR A 290 2.21 -10.01 23.77
C TYR A 290 1.89 -11.43 23.28
N CYS A 291 1.97 -11.69 21.97
CA CYS A 291 1.69 -13.00 21.41
C CYS A 291 2.80 -14.01 21.76
N ALA A 292 2.41 -15.16 22.33
CA ALA A 292 3.34 -16.16 22.85
C ALA A 292 4.14 -16.91 21.76
N THR A 293 3.60 -17.02 20.54
CA THR A 293 4.22 -17.76 19.43
C THR A 293 4.12 -17.00 18.12
N GLU A 294 5.02 -17.31 17.17
CA GLU A 294 4.96 -16.73 15.81
C GLU A 294 3.68 -17.13 15.06
N SER A 295 3.10 -18.30 15.35
CA SER A 295 1.81 -18.69 14.80
C SER A 295 0.66 -17.82 15.33
N ASP A 296 0.70 -17.45 16.61
CA ASP A 296 -0.29 -16.57 17.20
C ASP A 296 -0.15 -15.14 16.69
N LYS A 297 1.10 -14.66 16.51
CA LYS A 297 1.37 -13.37 15.85
C LYS A 297 0.78 -13.33 14.45
N ALA A 298 1.01 -14.34 13.63
CA ALA A 298 0.48 -14.38 12.26
C ALA A 298 -1.06 -14.36 12.23
N LYS A 299 -1.73 -15.05 13.16
CA LYS A 299 -3.20 -15.02 13.29
C LYS A 299 -3.72 -13.65 13.72
N GLN A 300 -3.11 -13.06 14.75
CA GLN A 300 -3.49 -11.73 15.24
C GLN A 300 -3.24 -10.67 14.17
N LEU A 301 -2.13 -10.75 13.45
CA LEU A 301 -1.83 -9.84 12.35
C LEU A 301 -2.88 -9.96 11.23
N ALA A 302 -3.30 -11.16 10.86
CA ALA A 302 -4.36 -11.35 9.86
C ALA A 302 -5.70 -10.74 10.29
N ILE A 303 -6.05 -10.84 11.59
CA ILE A 303 -7.24 -10.20 12.17
C ILE A 303 -7.11 -8.68 12.08
N ILE A 304 -5.96 -8.13 12.48
CA ILE A 304 -5.66 -6.70 12.41
C ILE A 304 -5.77 -6.18 10.97
N GLN A 305 -5.14 -6.85 10.01
CA GLN A 305 -5.17 -6.48 8.60
C GLN A 305 -6.60 -6.47 8.06
N THR A 306 -7.36 -7.54 8.34
CA THR A 306 -8.78 -7.63 7.95
C THR A 306 -9.61 -6.50 8.57
N SER A 307 -9.29 -6.08 9.80
CA SER A 307 -9.95 -4.98 10.49
C SER A 307 -9.65 -3.63 9.82
N ASN A 308 -8.37 -3.36 9.56
CA ASN A 308 -7.92 -2.12 8.93
C ASN A 308 -8.45 -1.99 7.50
N GLU A 309 -8.47 -3.07 6.72
CA GLU A 309 -8.96 -3.09 5.34
C GLU A 309 -10.42 -2.62 5.22
N LYS A 310 -11.27 -2.91 6.22
CA LYS A 310 -12.67 -2.47 6.24
C LYS A 310 -12.83 -0.96 6.38
N LEU A 311 -11.81 -0.29 6.91
CA LEU A 311 -11.82 1.14 7.19
C LEU A 311 -11.16 1.97 6.09
N ILE A 312 -10.44 1.34 5.18
CA ILE A 312 -9.84 2.04 4.04
C ILE A 312 -10.94 2.73 3.23
N HIS A 313 -10.73 4.00 2.90
CA HIS A 313 -11.67 4.86 2.17
C HIS A 313 -12.98 5.17 2.93
N ASN A 314 -13.00 5.04 4.26
CA ASN A 314 -14.21 5.30 5.06
C ASN A 314 -14.55 6.79 5.25
N ILE A 315 -13.69 7.74 4.88
CA ILE A 315 -13.84 9.15 5.29
C ILE A 315 -15.14 9.79 4.84
N ASP A 316 -15.63 9.45 3.64
CA ASP A 316 -16.88 10.01 3.12
C ASP A 316 -18.08 9.51 3.91
N ARG A 317 -18.12 8.20 4.20
CA ARG A 317 -19.16 7.56 5.03
C ARG A 317 -19.18 8.15 6.43
N VAL A 318 -18.01 8.33 7.05
CA VAL A 318 -17.89 8.94 8.38
C VAL A 318 -18.34 10.40 8.34
N HIS A 319 -17.87 11.18 7.37
CA HIS A 319 -18.23 12.60 7.23
C HIS A 319 -19.73 12.82 7.04
N GLU A 320 -20.40 12.01 6.21
CA GLU A 320 -21.85 12.05 6.05
C GLU A 320 -22.59 11.72 7.35
N THR A 321 -22.08 10.74 8.11
CA THR A 321 -22.65 10.34 9.41
C THR A 321 -22.53 11.47 10.43
N VAL A 322 -21.34 12.07 10.53
CA VAL A 322 -21.05 13.14 11.49
C VAL A 322 -21.85 14.40 11.18
N ILE A 323 -21.94 14.83 9.92
CA ILE A 323 -22.77 15.98 9.53
C ILE A 323 -24.26 15.71 9.84
N SER A 324 -24.73 14.48 9.58
CA SER A 324 -26.12 14.12 9.85
C SER A 324 -26.43 14.13 11.35
N LEU A 325 -25.52 13.61 12.17
CA LEU A 325 -25.61 13.68 13.63
C LEU A 325 -25.56 15.12 14.13
N GLU A 326 -24.63 15.95 13.65
CA GLU A 326 -24.52 17.35 14.05
C GLU A 326 -25.83 18.11 13.81
N ASN A 327 -26.42 17.94 12.62
CA ASN A 327 -27.69 18.58 12.28
C ASN A 327 -28.85 18.06 13.15
N ALA A 328 -28.93 16.75 13.36
CA ALA A 328 -30.00 16.15 14.16
C ALA A 328 -29.89 16.54 15.64
N LEU A 329 -28.70 16.50 16.22
CA LEU A 329 -28.43 16.93 17.59
C LEU A 329 -28.82 18.39 17.79
N ASN A 330 -28.41 19.28 16.89
CA ASN A 330 -28.74 20.71 16.98
C ASN A 330 -30.25 21.00 16.97
N ALA A 331 -31.07 20.09 16.43
CA ALA A 331 -32.53 20.19 16.44
C ALA A 331 -33.18 19.69 17.75
N ILE A 332 -32.44 19.00 18.63
CA ILE A 332 -32.91 18.51 19.92
C ILE A 332 -32.70 19.62 20.98
N GLU A 333 -33.69 19.85 21.85
CA GLU A 333 -33.58 20.84 22.94
C GLU A 333 -33.02 20.23 24.23
N ASN A 334 -33.58 19.11 24.70
CA ASN A 334 -33.20 18.46 25.96
C ASN A 334 -32.80 17.01 25.68
N LEU A 335 -31.57 16.77 25.22
CA LEU A 335 -31.09 15.41 24.94
C LEU A 335 -30.78 14.67 26.24
N GLU A 336 -30.22 15.38 27.23
CA GLU A 336 -29.90 14.91 28.57
C GLU A 336 -31.09 14.35 29.34
N GLU A 337 -32.31 14.78 29.02
CA GLU A 337 -33.56 14.26 29.61
C GLU A 337 -34.08 13.01 28.88
N GLN A 338 -33.59 12.73 27.68
CA GLN A 338 -34.01 11.62 26.82
C GLN A 338 -33.05 10.44 26.87
N ILE A 339 -31.80 10.68 27.25
CA ILE A 339 -30.79 9.65 27.44
C ILE A 339 -30.98 9.01 28.81
N VAL A 340 -31.04 7.68 28.83
CA VAL A 340 -31.01 6.88 30.05
C VAL A 340 -29.56 6.53 30.31
N ASP A 341 -29.07 6.89 31.48
CA ASP A 341 -27.73 6.51 31.91
C ASP A 341 -27.64 4.98 32.03
N SER A 342 -26.79 4.37 31.20
CA SER A 342 -26.66 2.91 31.15
C SER A 342 -25.63 2.38 32.15
N ASN A 343 -25.06 3.23 33.01
CA ASN A 343 -23.99 2.89 33.93
C ASN A 343 -24.15 3.54 35.33
N ASP A 344 -23.90 2.77 36.39
CA ASP A 344 -23.89 3.26 37.80
C ASP A 344 -22.48 3.62 38.31
N GLY A 345 -21.41 3.41 37.51
CA GLY A 345 -20.04 3.28 38.03
C GLY A 345 -18.94 4.18 37.45
N PHE A 346 -19.21 5.04 36.45
CA PHE A 346 -18.15 5.81 35.78
C PHE A 346 -18.69 7.17 35.33
N PHE A 347 -18.09 8.26 35.84
CA PHE A 347 -18.41 9.67 35.54
C PHE A 347 -19.83 9.90 34.97
N ASN A 348 -20.86 9.56 35.76
CA ASN A 348 -22.28 9.74 35.44
C ASN A 348 -22.58 11.23 35.28
N ASP A 349 -22.39 11.73 34.07
CA ASP A 349 -22.67 13.12 33.80
C ASP A 349 -23.55 13.31 32.58
N LEU A 350 -24.86 13.22 32.80
CA LEU A 350 -25.85 13.63 31.82
C LEU A 350 -25.62 15.08 31.33
N ARG A 351 -24.84 15.92 32.04
CA ARG A 351 -24.41 17.24 31.53
C ARG A 351 -23.59 17.15 30.24
N TYR A 352 -22.90 16.03 29.97
CA TYR A 352 -22.21 15.82 28.69
C TYR A 352 -23.18 15.84 27.49
N PHE A 353 -24.43 15.41 27.71
CA PHE A 353 -25.50 15.44 26.71
C PHE A 353 -26.29 16.74 26.71
N ALA A 354 -25.98 17.69 27.60
CA ALA A 354 -26.65 18.99 27.63
C ALA A 354 -26.19 19.87 26.48
N LYS A 355 -27.11 20.67 25.95
CA LYS A 355 -26.85 21.55 24.79
C LYS A 355 -25.92 22.71 25.11
N THR A 356 -25.91 23.17 26.36
CA THR A 356 -25.09 24.30 26.81
C THR A 356 -23.99 23.82 27.75
N ASN A 357 -22.75 24.19 27.41
CA ASN A 357 -21.60 24.01 28.28
C ASN A 357 -21.73 24.94 29.50
N ASP A 358 -21.59 24.39 30.71
CA ASP A 358 -21.62 25.11 31.99
C ASP A 358 -20.31 25.84 32.34
N GLY A 359 -19.33 25.78 31.43
CA GLY A 359 -17.98 26.32 31.55
C GLY A 359 -16.96 25.33 32.10
N TYR A 360 -17.37 24.12 32.47
CA TYR A 360 -16.52 23.14 33.17
C TYR A 360 -16.47 21.75 32.50
N SER A 361 -17.35 21.47 31.55
CA SER A 361 -17.48 20.16 30.91
C SER A 361 -17.54 20.27 29.39
N ASP A 362 -16.87 19.35 28.69
CA ASP A 362 -17.11 19.16 27.26
C ASP A 362 -18.54 18.64 27.05
N THR A 363 -19.08 18.82 25.85
CA THR A 363 -20.40 18.31 25.46
C THR A 363 -20.29 17.46 24.20
N ILE A 364 -21.24 16.55 24.01
CA ILE A 364 -21.33 15.79 22.77
C ILE A 364 -21.49 16.71 21.54
N TYR A 365 -22.15 17.85 21.70
CA TYR A 365 -22.30 18.85 20.65
C TYR A 365 -20.95 19.44 20.23
N SER A 366 -20.09 19.77 21.20
CA SER A 366 -18.75 20.28 20.91
C SER A 366 -17.85 19.23 20.27
N ASP A 367 -17.93 17.97 20.70
CA ASP A 367 -17.11 16.89 20.13
C ASP A 367 -17.56 16.53 18.70
N ILE A 368 -18.86 16.38 18.46
CA ILE A 368 -19.40 16.12 17.12
C ILE A 368 -19.06 17.27 16.16
N LYS A 369 -19.21 18.53 16.61
CA LYS A 369 -18.82 19.69 15.80
C LYS A 369 -17.32 19.72 15.50
N LYS A 370 -16.47 19.44 16.51
CA LYS A 370 -15.01 19.38 16.33
C LYS A 370 -14.63 18.29 15.35
N MET A 371 -15.27 17.13 15.42
CA MET A 371 -15.08 16.03 14.46
C MET A 371 -15.55 16.40 13.04
N SER A 372 -16.68 17.10 12.91
CA SER A 372 -17.19 17.63 11.64
C SER A 372 -16.16 18.56 10.97
N GLU A 373 -15.68 19.55 11.72
CA GLU A 373 -14.64 20.49 11.26
C GLU A 373 -13.31 19.79 10.92
N PHE A 374 -12.93 18.78 11.72
CA PHE A 374 -11.75 17.95 11.47
C PHE A 374 -11.89 17.19 10.14
N LEU A 375 -13.02 16.54 9.89
CA LEU A 375 -13.22 15.75 8.66
C LEU A 375 -13.21 16.64 7.42
N VAL A 376 -13.77 17.85 7.49
CA VAL A 376 -13.65 18.85 6.40
C VAL A 376 -12.19 19.23 6.17
N PHE A 377 -11.43 19.48 7.24
CA PHE A 377 -10.00 19.78 7.15
C PHE A 377 -9.20 18.62 6.54
N VAL A 378 -9.40 17.38 7.00
CA VAL A 378 -8.67 16.21 6.49
C VAL A 378 -8.97 15.93 5.03
N LYS A 379 -10.24 16.05 4.63
CA LYS A 379 -10.62 15.93 3.21
C LYS A 379 -9.95 16.99 2.34
N SER A 380 -9.75 18.20 2.86
CA SER A 380 -9.02 19.25 2.12
C SER A 380 -7.54 18.91 1.86
N LEU A 381 -6.98 17.95 2.61
CA LEU A 381 -5.63 17.44 2.44
C LEU A 381 -5.54 16.20 1.54
N ASP A 382 -6.62 15.76 0.89
CA ASP A 382 -6.71 14.48 0.14
C ASP A 382 -6.66 13.23 1.03
N GLY A 383 -7.10 13.36 2.30
CA GLY A 383 -7.33 12.22 3.19
C GLY A 383 -8.56 11.42 2.79
N ASP A 384 -8.41 10.09 2.82
CA ASP A 384 -9.44 9.14 2.40
C ASP A 384 -9.86 8.17 3.51
N THR A 385 -9.09 8.08 4.60
CA THR A 385 -9.34 7.14 5.72
C THR A 385 -9.22 7.86 7.05
N THR A 386 -10.12 7.56 7.99
CA THR A 386 -10.13 8.14 9.33
C THR A 386 -10.47 7.09 10.40
N TYR A 387 -9.84 7.20 11.57
CA TYR A 387 -10.02 6.28 12.70
C TYR A 387 -9.71 6.96 14.04
N PHE A 388 -10.09 6.33 15.14
CA PHE A 388 -9.74 6.79 16.49
C PHE A 388 -8.43 6.19 16.96
N LYS A 389 -7.57 7.02 17.58
CA LYS A 389 -6.43 6.52 18.35
C LYS A 389 -6.64 6.84 19.81
N PHE A 390 -6.73 5.77 20.61
CA PHE A 390 -6.82 5.86 22.05
C PHE A 390 -5.42 5.83 22.67
N LYS A 391 -5.29 6.36 23.89
CA LYS A 391 -4.03 6.31 24.62
C LYS A 391 -3.72 4.91 25.13
N PRO A 392 -2.43 4.52 25.18
CA PRO A 392 -2.00 3.39 25.99
C PRO A 392 -2.37 3.69 27.46
N GLY A 393 -3.19 2.85 28.08
CA GLY A 393 -3.65 3.03 29.46
C GLY A 393 -5.17 3.04 29.65
N VAL A 394 -5.95 2.99 28.56
CA VAL A 394 -7.40 2.75 28.64
C VAL A 394 -7.69 1.32 28.14
N SER A 395 -7.51 0.35 29.04
CA SER A 395 -7.99 -1.03 28.90
C SER A 395 -8.42 -1.56 30.25
#